data_AF-A0A2D8EWI6-F1
#
_entry.id   AF-A0A2D8EWI6-F1
#
_cell.length_a   1.000
_cell.length_b   1.000
_cell.length_c   1.000
_cell.angle_alpha   90.00
_cell.angle_beta   90.00
_cell.angle_gamma   90.00
#
_symmetry.space_group_name_H-M   'P 1'
#
loop_
_entity.id
_entity.type
_entity.pdbx_description
1 polymer ?
#
loop_
_entity_poly.entity_id
_entity_poly.type
_entity_poly.pdbx_seq_one_letter_code
_entity_poly.pdbx_strand_id
1 'polypeptide(L)'
;MSCSENKEKKFRDVKPKKESMLKKGIGMVQNYASAVASRGIKNTKADKVTKQLRVLSCFGNTHLGGELPPCQYLERSQTVGKHYCGGCGCGDRKATWLMAEGEEYSKLDHPKLSCPLGMPGFSDYKPSMPDESEDPITRKFYIENIEYEEVTRIPVTIVEKQESEEE
;
A
#
# COMPACT_ATOMS: atom_id res chain seq x y z
N MET A 1 -29.25 23.27 20.21
CA MET A 1 -27.91 23.19 19.58
C MET A 1 -27.21 21.98 20.18
N SER A 2 -27.27 20.83 19.50
CA SER A 2 -26.60 19.61 19.96
C SER A 2 -25.23 19.59 19.30
N CYS A 3 -24.18 19.84 20.07
CA CYS A 3 -22.81 19.64 19.62
C CYS A 3 -22.61 18.12 19.48
N SER A 4 -22.73 17.60 18.26
CA SER A 4 -22.25 16.26 17.96
C SER A 4 -20.73 16.29 18.11
N GLU A 5 -20.23 15.74 19.22
CA GLU A 5 -18.83 15.39 19.36
C GLU A 5 -18.46 14.46 18.21
N ASN A 6 -17.78 15.02 17.22
CA ASN A 6 -17.17 14.29 16.14
C ASN A 6 -16.00 13.52 16.77
N LYS A 7 -16.27 12.32 17.31
CA LYS A 7 -15.23 11.39 17.76
C LYS A 7 -14.42 11.03 16.52
N GLU A 8 -13.32 11.74 16.27
CA GLU A 8 -12.32 11.32 15.31
C GLU A 8 -11.96 9.85 15.64
N LYS A 9 -12.28 8.92 14.74
CA LYS A 9 -11.89 7.51 14.92
C LYS A 9 -10.37 7.46 15.03
N LYS A 10 -9.87 7.16 16.23
CA LYS A 10 -8.44 7.00 16.46
C LYS A 10 -8.05 5.62 15.95
N PHE A 11 -7.12 5.55 15.01
CA PHE A 11 -6.55 4.28 14.56
C PHE A 11 -5.30 3.99 15.38
N ARG A 12 -5.12 2.74 15.85
CA ARG A 12 -3.89 2.35 16.54
C ARG A 12 -2.82 1.88 15.56
N ASP A 13 -1.57 2.23 15.87
CA ASP A 13 -0.40 1.77 15.13
C ASP A 13 -0.09 0.30 15.41
N VAL A 14 0.42 -0.38 14.38
CA VAL A 14 0.87 -1.77 14.50
C VAL A 14 2.40 -1.78 14.40
N LYS A 15 3.05 -2.45 15.35
CA LYS A 15 4.50 -2.65 15.29
C LYS A 15 4.81 -3.90 14.46
N PRO A 16 5.75 -3.83 13.49
CA PRO A 16 6.23 -5.02 12.80
C PRO A 16 6.91 -5.96 13.81
N LYS A 17 6.89 -7.27 13.53
CA LYS A 17 7.53 -8.27 14.39
C LYS A 17 9.03 -7.95 14.54
N LYS A 18 9.55 -8.07 15.78
CA LYS A 18 10.98 -7.91 16.05
C LYS A 18 11.75 -9.07 15.41
N GLU A 19 12.36 -8.82 14.26
CA GLU A 19 13.29 -9.74 13.60
C GLU A 19 14.74 -9.27 13.77
N SER A 20 15.69 -10.20 13.70
CA SER A 20 17.11 -9.83 13.71
C SER A 20 17.47 -9.04 12.43
N MET A 21 18.42 -8.11 12.54
CA MET A 21 18.84 -7.24 11.43
C MET A 21 19.30 -8.03 10.20
N LEU A 22 19.99 -9.15 10.40
CA LEU A 22 20.44 -10.03 9.31
C LEU A 22 19.26 -10.66 8.57
N LYS A 23 18.27 -11.22 9.30
CA LYS A 23 17.07 -11.81 8.71
C LYS A 23 16.24 -10.78 7.97
N LYS A 24 16.08 -9.60 8.57
CA LYS A 24 15.41 -8.46 7.95
C LYS A 24 16.10 -8.05 6.64
N GLY A 25 17.44 -7.98 6.63
CA GLY A 25 18.24 -7.71 5.44
C GLY A 25 17.99 -8.69 4.30
N ILE A 26 18.07 -9.99 4.59
CA ILE A 26 17.82 -11.06 3.61
C ILE A 26 16.37 -11.00 3.09
N GLY A 27 15.39 -10.81 3.98
CA GLY A 27 13.99 -10.67 3.59
C GLY A 27 13.73 -9.48 2.67
N MET A 28 14.36 -8.33 2.92
CA MET A 28 14.25 -7.15 2.04
C MET A 28 14.78 -7.43 0.63
N VAL A 29 15.92 -8.10 0.50
CA VAL A 29 16.50 -8.46 -0.80
C VAL A 29 15.59 -9.44 -1.55
N GLN A 30 15.07 -10.46 -0.86
CA GLN A 30 14.14 -11.41 -1.44
C GLN A 30 12.84 -10.74 -1.91
N ASN A 31 12.29 -9.83 -1.12
CA ASN A 31 11.09 -9.08 -1.47
C ASN A 31 11.30 -8.19 -2.69
N TYR A 32 12.45 -7.51 -2.77
CA TYR A 32 12.80 -6.70 -3.94
C TYR A 32 12.99 -7.56 -5.20
N ALA A 33 13.77 -8.65 -5.10
CA ALA A 33 13.99 -9.56 -6.22
C ALA A 33 12.67 -10.18 -6.71
N SER A 34 11.79 -10.59 -5.78
CA SER A 34 10.45 -11.09 -6.08
C SER A 34 9.60 -10.05 -6.81
N ALA A 35 9.62 -8.79 -6.36
CA ALA A 35 8.89 -7.70 -7.01
C ALA A 35 9.41 -7.45 -8.43
N VAL A 36 10.72 -7.33 -8.61
CA VAL A 36 11.35 -7.11 -9.92
C VAL A 36 11.09 -8.28 -10.86
N ALA A 37 11.24 -9.52 -10.41
CA ALA A 37 10.97 -10.70 -11.22
C ALA A 37 9.49 -10.83 -11.60
N SER A 38 8.58 -10.39 -10.73
CA SER A 38 7.13 -10.53 -10.95
C SER A 38 6.58 -9.75 -12.14
N ARG A 39 7.28 -8.69 -12.59
CA ARG A 39 6.88 -7.95 -13.80
C ARG A 39 7.16 -8.74 -15.08
N GLY A 40 8.00 -9.77 -15.02
CA GLY A 40 8.37 -10.60 -16.16
C GLY A 40 9.00 -9.82 -17.32
N ILE A 41 9.04 -10.45 -18.50
CA ILE A 41 9.57 -9.83 -19.74
C ILE A 41 8.59 -8.80 -20.30
N LYS A 42 7.28 -9.02 -20.12
CA LYS A 42 6.21 -8.15 -20.64
C LYS A 42 5.96 -6.91 -19.77
N ASN A 43 6.76 -6.68 -18.73
CA ASN A 43 6.63 -5.57 -17.79
C ASN A 43 5.20 -5.44 -17.21
N THR A 44 4.60 -6.57 -16.85
CA THR A 44 3.23 -6.67 -16.34
C THR A 44 3.06 -5.80 -15.09
N LYS A 45 1.95 -5.06 -15.01
CA LYS A 45 1.53 -4.31 -13.83
C LYS A 45 0.44 -5.07 -13.06
N ALA A 46 0.32 -4.80 -11.77
CA ALA A 46 -0.81 -5.25 -10.97
C ALA A 46 -2.13 -4.71 -11.56
N ASP A 47 -3.22 -5.44 -11.35
CA ASP A 47 -4.54 -4.99 -11.78
C ASP A 47 -4.99 -3.74 -11.01
N LYS A 48 -6.02 -3.08 -11.53
CA LYS A 48 -6.53 -1.81 -10.99
C LYS A 48 -6.91 -1.91 -9.52
N VAL A 49 -7.65 -2.95 -9.13
CA VAL A 49 -8.17 -3.13 -7.77
C VAL A 49 -7.02 -3.38 -6.80
N THR A 50 -6.07 -4.24 -7.17
CA THR A 50 -4.85 -4.46 -6.38
C THR A 50 -4.07 -3.16 -6.19
N LYS A 51 -3.91 -2.36 -7.25
CA LYS A 51 -3.23 -1.05 -7.14
C LYS A 51 -4.00 -0.08 -6.25
N GLN A 52 -5.33 -0.03 -6.36
CA GLN A 52 -6.19 0.80 -5.51
C GLN A 52 -6.08 0.42 -4.03
N LEU A 53 -6.14 -0.87 -3.71
CA LEU A 53 -5.94 -1.37 -2.34
C LEU A 53 -4.56 -1.01 -1.78
N ARG A 54 -3.51 -1.07 -2.60
CA ARG A 54 -2.16 -0.66 -2.19
C ARG A 54 -2.07 0.84 -1.93
N VAL A 55 -2.66 1.67 -2.80
CA VAL A 55 -2.70 3.12 -2.61
C VAL A 55 -3.48 3.45 -1.34
N LEU A 56 -4.65 2.85 -1.12
CA LEU A 56 -5.42 3.00 0.12
C LEU A 56 -4.61 2.58 1.35
N SER A 57 -3.93 1.43 1.28
CA SER A 57 -3.09 0.92 2.36
C SER A 57 -1.90 1.83 2.70
N CYS A 58 -1.32 2.51 1.71
CA CYS A 58 -0.18 3.41 1.89
C CYS A 58 -0.60 4.85 2.25
N PHE A 59 -1.56 5.43 1.56
CA PHE A 59 -1.92 6.85 1.63
C PHE A 59 -3.17 7.12 2.46
N GLY A 60 -3.97 6.09 2.78
CA GLY A 60 -5.29 6.30 3.35
C GLY A 60 -6.23 6.99 2.36
N ASN A 61 -7.33 7.54 2.85
CA ASN A 61 -8.31 8.28 2.05
C ASN A 61 -8.78 9.60 2.71
N THR A 62 -8.15 10.02 3.80
CA THR A 62 -8.43 11.32 4.45
C THR A 62 -8.32 12.51 3.52
N HIS A 63 -7.37 12.50 2.59
CA HIS A 63 -7.20 13.53 1.56
C HIS A 63 -8.34 13.57 0.51
N LEU A 64 -9.19 12.54 0.47
CA LEU A 64 -10.38 12.44 -0.38
C LEU A 64 -11.68 12.61 0.42
N GLY A 65 -11.59 13.02 1.69
CA GLY A 65 -12.75 13.15 2.59
C GLY A 65 -13.14 11.87 3.33
N GLY A 66 -12.36 10.79 3.22
CA GLY A 66 -12.55 9.59 4.02
C GLY A 66 -11.95 9.68 5.43
N GLU A 67 -11.99 8.58 6.17
CA GLU A 67 -11.55 8.54 7.58
C GLU A 67 -10.16 7.90 7.78
N LEU A 68 -9.66 7.14 6.81
CA LEU A 68 -8.45 6.33 6.97
C LEU A 68 -7.19 7.22 6.85
N PRO A 69 -6.38 7.36 7.91
CA PRO A 69 -5.13 8.11 7.84
C PRO A 69 -4.07 7.38 7.00
N PRO A 70 -3.02 8.09 6.56
CA PRO A 70 -1.90 7.47 5.85
C PRO A 70 -1.14 6.43 6.68
N CYS A 71 -0.31 5.66 5.98
CA CYS A 71 0.84 4.91 6.48
C CYS A 71 1.53 5.54 7.70
N GLN A 72 1.60 4.88 8.87
CA GLN A 72 2.55 5.25 9.92
C GLN A 72 4.02 5.22 9.43
N TYR A 73 4.28 4.53 8.32
CA TYR A 73 5.57 4.46 7.63
C TYR A 73 5.58 5.17 6.27
N LEU A 74 4.56 5.98 5.95
CA LEU A 74 4.58 6.79 4.74
C LEU A 74 5.55 7.96 4.94
N GLU A 75 6.57 8.04 4.10
CA GLU A 75 7.55 9.12 4.14
C GLU A 75 7.51 9.93 2.86
N ARG A 76 7.72 11.24 2.99
CA ARG A 76 7.85 12.17 1.86
C ARG A 76 9.27 12.09 1.32
N SER A 77 9.40 11.97 0.01
CA SER A 77 10.68 12.01 -0.69
C SER A 77 11.27 13.42 -0.66
N GLN A 78 12.58 13.51 -0.82
CA GLN A 78 13.28 14.75 -1.16
C GLN A 78 12.87 15.28 -2.54
N THR A 79 12.40 14.40 -3.43
CA THR A 79 11.82 14.78 -4.72
C THR A 79 10.38 15.23 -4.53
N VAL A 80 10.06 16.41 -5.03
CA VAL A 80 8.73 17.03 -4.87
C VAL A 80 7.62 16.10 -5.37
N GLY A 81 6.58 15.94 -4.56
CA GLY A 81 5.41 15.11 -4.89
C GLY A 81 5.61 13.60 -4.74
N LYS A 82 6.83 13.13 -4.48
CA LYS A 82 7.12 11.70 -4.33
C LYS A 82 7.01 11.23 -2.87
N HIS A 83 6.63 9.98 -2.71
CA HIS A 83 6.51 9.32 -1.42
C HIS A 83 7.09 7.91 -1.49
N TYR A 84 7.66 7.43 -0.39
CA TYR A 84 8.18 6.08 -0.24
C TYR A 84 7.74 5.49 1.10
N CYS A 85 7.99 4.19 1.29
CA CYS A 85 7.69 3.51 2.56
C CYS A 85 8.97 3.44 3.41
N GLY A 86 9.00 4.11 4.57
CA GLY A 86 10.09 4.04 5.53
C GLY A 86 10.24 2.66 6.20
N GLY A 87 9.13 1.93 6.34
CA GLY A 87 9.10 0.63 6.98
C GLY A 87 9.77 -0.48 6.15
N CYS A 88 9.81 -0.33 4.82
CA CYS A 88 10.37 -1.35 3.92
C CYS A 88 11.90 -1.34 3.85
N GLY A 89 12.56 -0.25 4.30
CA GLY A 89 14.01 -0.14 4.34
C GLY A 89 14.71 0.05 2.98
N CYS A 90 13.97 0.23 1.87
CA CYS A 90 14.58 0.45 0.54
C CYS A 90 15.08 1.90 0.33
N GLY A 91 14.71 2.83 1.22
CA GLY A 91 15.07 4.25 1.15
C GLY A 91 14.36 5.04 0.06
N ASP A 92 14.70 6.32 -0.04
CA ASP A 92 14.18 7.26 -1.04
C ASP A 92 14.96 7.17 -2.36
N ARG A 93 14.38 6.48 -3.36
CA ARG A 93 14.97 6.28 -4.69
C ARG A 93 13.85 6.26 -5.73
N LYS A 94 14.15 6.64 -6.98
CA LYS A 94 13.15 6.61 -8.07
C LYS A 94 12.42 5.27 -8.19
N ALA A 95 13.14 4.15 -8.09
CA ALA A 95 12.58 2.80 -8.17
C ALA A 95 11.74 2.38 -6.94
N THR A 96 11.82 3.12 -5.82
CA THR A 96 11.13 2.79 -4.57
C THR A 96 9.97 3.73 -4.27
N TRP A 97 9.75 4.75 -5.11
CA TRP A 97 8.59 5.64 -5.01
C TRP A 97 7.30 4.86 -5.22
N LEU A 98 6.35 5.10 -4.32
CA LEU A 98 5.06 4.41 -4.31
C LEU A 98 4.25 4.72 -5.56
N MET A 99 4.30 5.98 -6.01
CA MET A 99 3.63 6.46 -7.22
C MET A 99 4.66 7.06 -8.17
N ALA A 100 4.53 6.76 -9.46
CA ALA A 100 5.36 7.32 -10.52
C ALA A 100 4.64 8.49 -11.21
N GLU A 101 5.39 9.24 -12.02
CA GLU A 101 4.82 10.30 -12.88
C GLU A 101 4.48 9.73 -14.25
N GLY A 102 3.35 10.16 -14.80
CA GLY A 102 2.89 9.71 -16.12
C GLY A 102 2.76 8.19 -16.21
N GLU A 103 3.37 7.61 -17.24
CA GLU A 103 3.29 6.17 -17.57
C GLU A 103 4.39 5.31 -16.92
N GLU A 104 5.32 5.95 -16.19
CA GLU A 104 6.44 5.27 -15.56
C GLU A 104 5.98 4.16 -14.60
N TYR A 105 6.84 3.17 -14.42
CA TYR A 105 6.59 2.06 -13.51
C TYR A 105 6.90 2.48 -12.07
N SER A 106 5.91 2.38 -11.19
CA SER A 106 6.03 2.69 -9.77
C SER A 106 6.21 1.44 -8.92
N LYS A 107 6.60 1.61 -7.66
CA LYS A 107 6.68 0.49 -6.73
C LYS A 107 5.34 -0.22 -6.55
N LEU A 108 4.23 0.51 -6.51
CA LEU A 108 2.90 -0.07 -6.33
C LEU A 108 2.36 -0.78 -7.58
N ASP A 109 3.04 -0.69 -8.73
CA ASP A 109 2.69 -1.40 -9.95
C ASP A 109 3.15 -2.87 -9.97
N HIS A 110 4.09 -3.29 -9.12
CA HIS A 110 4.65 -4.65 -9.17
C HIS A 110 3.59 -5.75 -8.93
N PRO A 111 3.43 -6.77 -9.79
CA PRO A 111 2.44 -7.83 -9.56
C PRO A 111 2.59 -8.51 -8.20
N LYS A 112 3.83 -8.78 -7.77
CA LYS A 112 4.13 -9.20 -6.41
C LYS A 112 4.82 -8.10 -5.63
N LEU A 113 4.33 -7.81 -4.43
CA LEU A 113 4.91 -6.79 -3.55
C LEU A 113 4.58 -7.11 -2.10
N SER A 114 5.57 -7.02 -1.21
CA SER A 114 5.39 -7.25 0.22
C SER A 114 5.26 -5.93 0.98
N CYS A 115 4.41 -5.92 2.01
CA CYS A 115 4.24 -4.83 2.96
C CYS A 115 4.73 -5.27 4.35
N PRO A 116 5.60 -4.51 5.04
CA PRO A 116 6.06 -4.85 6.39
C PRO A 116 4.96 -5.05 7.44
N LEU A 117 3.75 -4.51 7.19
CA LEU A 117 2.58 -4.65 8.05
C LEU A 117 1.58 -5.72 7.55
N GLY A 118 1.84 -6.35 6.40
CA GLY A 118 0.96 -7.34 5.78
C GLY A 118 -0.43 -6.79 5.47
N MET A 119 -0.49 -5.60 4.87
CA MET A 119 -1.74 -4.89 4.55
C MET A 119 -2.46 -5.49 3.33
N PRO A 120 -3.78 -5.28 3.16
CA PRO A 120 -4.52 -5.69 1.97
C PRO A 120 -3.91 -5.15 0.67
N GLY A 121 -3.99 -5.93 -0.42
CA GLY A 121 -3.39 -5.61 -1.72
C GLY A 121 -1.92 -6.01 -1.88
N PHE A 122 -1.26 -6.52 -0.83
CA PHE A 122 0.12 -7.01 -0.88
C PHE A 122 0.19 -8.53 -0.87
N SER A 123 1.24 -9.10 -1.45
CA SER A 123 1.42 -10.54 -1.64
C SER A 123 1.64 -11.32 -0.33
N ASP A 124 2.04 -10.63 0.72
CA ASP A 124 2.24 -11.16 2.07
C ASP A 124 1.13 -10.77 3.04
N TYR A 125 -0.02 -10.34 2.51
CA TYR A 125 -1.21 -10.01 3.28
C TYR A 125 -1.59 -11.14 4.24
N LYS A 126 -1.92 -10.75 5.47
CA LYS A 126 -2.47 -11.63 6.50
C LYS A 126 -3.68 -10.95 7.11
N PRO A 127 -4.84 -11.64 7.18
CA PRO A 127 -6.05 -11.10 7.78
C PRO A 127 -5.79 -10.56 9.18
N SER A 128 -6.58 -9.55 9.55
CA SER A 128 -6.53 -8.97 10.87
C SER A 128 -6.80 -10.00 11.96
N MET A 129 -6.08 -9.89 13.08
CA MET A 129 -6.38 -10.66 14.29
C MET A 129 -7.63 -10.11 15.01
N PRO A 130 -8.33 -10.90 15.84
CA PRO A 130 -9.55 -10.45 16.51
C PRO A 130 -9.40 -9.15 17.31
N ASP A 131 -8.26 -8.96 17.97
CA ASP A 131 -7.96 -7.76 18.76
C ASP A 131 -7.80 -6.49 17.91
N GLU A 132 -7.58 -6.62 16.59
CA GLU A 132 -7.50 -5.48 15.67
C GLU A 132 -8.85 -4.80 15.41
N SER A 133 -9.95 -5.46 15.80
CA SER A 133 -11.31 -4.92 15.76
C SER A 133 -11.71 -4.13 17.02
N GLU A 134 -10.88 -4.18 18.07
CA GLU A 134 -11.12 -3.46 19.32
C GLU A 134 -10.73 -1.99 19.19
N ASP A 135 -11.59 -1.07 19.67
CA ASP A 135 -11.34 0.38 19.62
C ASP A 135 -10.15 0.79 20.50
N PRO A 136 -9.17 1.57 20.01
CA PRO A 136 -8.98 2.04 18.63
C PRO A 136 -8.62 0.92 17.63
N ILE A 137 -9.42 0.76 16.56
CA ILE A 137 -9.21 -0.29 15.54
C ILE A 137 -7.90 -0.09 14.76
N THR A 138 -7.41 -1.14 14.10
CA THR A 138 -6.26 -0.99 13.19
C THR A 138 -6.70 -0.54 11.79
N ARG A 139 -5.77 0.10 11.09
CA ARG A 139 -5.93 0.45 9.66
C ARG A 139 -6.20 -0.79 8.80
N LYS A 140 -5.60 -1.93 9.16
CA LYS A 140 -5.75 -3.18 8.41
C LYS A 140 -7.19 -3.68 8.50
N PHE A 141 -7.72 -3.78 9.72
CA PHE A 141 -9.08 -4.20 9.97
C PHE A 141 -10.08 -3.28 9.26
N TYR A 142 -9.86 -1.96 9.30
CA TYR A 142 -10.71 -1.02 8.59
C TYR A 142 -10.74 -1.26 7.07
N ILE A 143 -9.59 -1.46 6.43
CA ILE A 143 -9.53 -1.68 4.97
C ILE A 143 -10.17 -3.02 4.59
N GLU A 144 -10.08 -4.04 5.45
CA GLU A 144 -10.73 -5.33 5.21
C GLU A 144 -12.26 -5.25 5.24
N ASN A 145 -12.81 -4.25 5.94
CA ASN A 145 -14.24 -4.06 6.15
C ASN A 145 -14.79 -2.80 5.45
N ILE A 146 -14.02 -2.19 4.55
CA ILE A 146 -14.51 -1.07 3.73
C ILE A 146 -15.30 -1.60 2.54
N GLU A 147 -16.37 -0.90 2.16
CA GLU A 147 -17.13 -1.21 0.96
C GLU A 147 -16.25 -1.13 -0.30
N TYR A 148 -16.48 -2.04 -1.24
CA TYR A 148 -15.68 -2.14 -2.46
C TYR A 148 -15.75 -0.85 -3.29
N GLU A 149 -16.90 -0.19 -3.31
CA GLU A 149 -17.13 1.07 -4.01
C GLU A 149 -16.17 2.16 -3.52
N GLU A 150 -15.87 2.21 -2.23
CA GLU A 150 -14.91 3.18 -1.67
C GLU A 150 -13.47 2.88 -2.14
N VAL A 151 -13.11 1.60 -2.33
CA VAL A 151 -11.82 1.22 -2.92
C VAL A 151 -11.74 1.64 -4.38
N THR A 152 -12.81 1.46 -5.15
CA THR A 152 -12.82 1.81 -6.58
C THR A 152 -12.71 3.31 -6.85
N ARG A 153 -13.05 4.15 -5.87
CA ARG A 153 -12.89 5.62 -5.93
C ARG A 153 -11.44 6.08 -5.76
N ILE A 154 -10.55 5.20 -5.32
CA ILE A 154 -9.14 5.56 -5.11
C ILE A 154 -8.48 5.84 -6.47
N PRO A 155 -7.94 7.05 -6.68
CA PRO A 155 -7.36 7.43 -7.95
C PRO A 155 -6.05 6.68 -8.17
N VAL A 156 -5.94 6.00 -9.31
CA VAL A 156 -4.73 5.28 -9.72
C VAL A 156 -4.49 5.47 -11.20
N THR A 157 -3.21 5.57 -11.59
CA THR A 157 -2.81 5.45 -12.99
C THR A 157 -2.74 3.98 -13.36
N ILE A 158 -3.49 3.54 -14.36
CA ILE A 158 -3.36 2.20 -14.95
C ILE A 158 -2.93 2.36 -16.40
N VAL A 159 -1.99 1.54 -16.85
CA VAL A 159 -1.75 1.36 -18.28
C VAL A 159 -2.59 0.15 -18.64
N GLU A 160 -3.73 0.36 -19.28
CA GLU A 160 -4.60 -0.72 -19.73
C GLU A 160 -3.83 -1.57 -20.72
N LYS A 161 -3.84 -2.88 -20.50
CA LYS A 161 -3.21 -3.84 -21.38
C LYS A 161 -4.08 -3.88 -22.64
N GLN A 162 -3.60 -3.36 -23.76
CA GLN A 162 -4.21 -3.66 -25.05
C GLN A 162 -4.13 -5.17 -25.22
N GLU A 163 -5.26 -5.86 -25.12
CA GLU A 163 -5.39 -7.23 -25.56
C GLU A 163 -5.15 -7.21 -27.06
N SER A 164 -3.98 -7.69 -27.49
CA SER A 164 -3.81 -8.07 -28.87
C SER A 164 -4.75 -9.24 -29.12
N GLU A 165 -5.81 -8.98 -29.90
CA GLU A 165 -6.57 -10.01 -30.59
C GLU A 165 -5.54 -10.84 -31.39
N GLU A 166 -5.23 -12.04 -30.89
CA GLU A 166 -4.54 -13.05 -31.69
C GLU A 166 -5.60 -13.65 -32.62
N GLU A 167 -5.60 -13.20 -33.89
CA GLU A 167 -6.23 -13.89 -35.03
C GLU A 167 -5.62 -15.27 -35.27
#